data_AF-A0A9E2J1F1-F1
#
_entry.id   AF-A0A9E2J1F1-F1
#
_cell.length_a   1.000
_cell.length_b   1.000
_cell.length_c   1.000
_cell.angle_alpha   90.00
_cell.angle_beta   90.00
_cell.angle_gamma   90.00
#
_symmetry.space_group_name_H-M   'P 1'
#
loop_
_entity.id
_entity.type
_entity.pdbx_description
1 polymer ?
#
loop_
_entity_poly.entity_id
_entity_poly.type
_entity_poly.pdbx_seq_one_letter_code
_entity_poly.pdbx_strand_id
1 'polypeptide(L)'
;MGFTRRDFMKGCLLLGGPALLLPRDLHGRQRREETWQPAYAKLEKEGKLARKIEQAYGIFENCQLCPRRCGVNRRKGQKGFCRAPL
;
A
#
# COMPACT_ATOMS: atom_id res chain seq x y z
N MET A 1 -32.62 29.87 12.00
CA MET A 1 -31.44 29.76 11.13
C MET A 1 -30.69 28.49 11.49
N GLY A 2 -30.44 27.59 10.53
CA GLY A 2 -29.77 26.31 10.77
C GLY A 2 -28.25 26.42 10.70
N PHE A 3 -27.56 25.65 11.55
CA PHE A 3 -26.11 25.50 11.53
C PHE A 3 -25.68 24.85 10.21
N THR A 4 -25.05 25.62 9.33
CA THR A 4 -24.65 25.13 8.01
C THR A 4 -23.28 24.45 8.07
N ARG A 5 -22.97 23.64 7.06
CA ARG A 5 -21.64 23.03 6.90
C ARG A 5 -20.51 24.07 6.87
N ARG A 6 -20.81 25.30 6.42
CA ARG A 6 -19.88 26.43 6.44
C ARG A 6 -19.63 26.93 7.86
N ASP A 7 -20.65 26.91 8.71
CA ASP A 7 -20.54 27.33 10.11
C ASP A 7 -19.75 26.29 10.93
N PHE A 8 -19.92 25.00 10.63
CA PHE A 8 -19.09 23.92 11.17
C PHE A 8 -17.60 24.07 10.77
N MET A 9 -17.32 24.28 9.48
CA MET A 9 -15.95 24.46 8.98
C MET A 9 -15.26 25.67 9.62
N LYS A 10 -15.98 26.78 9.78
CA LYS A 10 -15.49 27.97 10.49
C LYS A 10 -15.22 27.69 11.98
N GLY A 11 -16.11 26.94 12.64
CA GLY A 11 -15.93 26.52 14.03
C GLY A 11 -14.69 25.65 14.25
N CYS A 12 -14.43 24.69 13.36
CA CYS A 12 -13.24 23.84 13.42
C CYS A 12 -11.94 24.62 13.19
N LEU A 13 -11.93 25.62 12.29
CA LEU A 13 -10.77 26.48 12.06
C LEU A 13 -10.44 27.36 13.29
N LEU A 14 -11.46 27.85 13.99
CA LEU A 14 -11.31 28.74 15.14
C LEU A 14 -10.94 27.98 16.43
N LEU A 15 -11.46 26.77 16.64
CA LEU A 15 -11.21 25.98 17.86
C LEU A 15 -10.08 24.95 17.70
N GLY A 16 -9.80 24.47 16.48
CA GLY A 16 -8.74 23.49 16.19
C GLY A 16 -7.47 24.09 15.58
N GLY A 17 -7.49 25.37 15.21
CA GLY A 17 -6.37 26.07 14.57
C GLY A 17 -5.06 26.08 15.39
N PRO A 18 -5.08 26.34 16.72
CA PRO A 18 -3.84 26.36 17.51
C PRO A 18 -3.18 24.98 17.66
N ALA A 19 -3.96 23.88 17.55
CA ALA A 19 -3.43 22.52 17.60
C ALA A 19 -2.73 22.08 16.30
N LEU A 20 -2.87 22.86 15.21
CA LEU A 20 -2.08 22.71 13.98
C LEU A 20 -0.71 23.39 14.06
N LEU A 21 -0.50 24.29 15.04
CA LEU A 21 0.76 25.03 15.24
C LEU A 21 1.63 24.44 16.36
N LEU A 22 1.09 23.53 17.18
CA LEU A 22 1.95 22.66 17.98
C LEU A 22 2.74 21.78 17.01
N PRO A 23 4.07 21.70 17.13
CA PRO A 23 4.82 20.71 16.40
C PRO A 23 4.25 19.36 16.84
N ARG A 24 3.41 18.77 15.99
CA ARG A 24 3.27 17.33 16.00
C ARG A 24 4.70 16.88 15.82
N ASP A 25 5.26 16.32 16.87
CA ASP A 25 6.34 15.37 16.78
C ASP A 25 5.84 14.25 15.85
N LEU A 26 5.88 14.54 14.55
CA LEU A 26 5.88 13.61 13.46
C LEU A 26 7.23 12.92 13.60
N HIS A 27 7.37 12.10 14.65
CA HIS A 27 8.42 11.10 14.77
C HIS A 27 8.18 10.03 13.68
N GLY A 28 8.14 10.46 12.42
CA GLY A 28 8.52 9.65 11.29
C GLY A 28 9.97 9.29 11.53
N ARG A 29 10.19 8.01 11.83
CA ARG A 29 11.49 7.36 11.96
C ARG A 29 12.52 8.04 11.05
N GLN A 30 13.49 8.75 11.64
CA GLN A 30 14.61 9.31 10.88
C GLN A 30 15.29 8.13 10.17
N ARG A 31 15.19 8.10 8.83
CA ARG A 31 15.84 7.10 8.00
C ARG A 31 17.32 7.47 8.01
N ARG A 32 18.16 6.56 8.52
CA ARG A 32 19.62 6.69 8.42
C ARG A 32 19.98 6.96 6.96
N GLU A 33 20.96 7.83 6.77
CA GLU A 33 21.53 8.24 5.48
C GLU A 33 22.38 7.09 4.91
N GLU A 34 21.77 5.93 4.77
CA GLU A 34 22.31 4.82 4.00
C GLU A 34 21.94 5.06 2.54
N THR A 35 22.86 4.77 1.62
CA THR A 35 22.56 4.83 0.18
C THR A 35 21.33 3.98 -0.09
N TRP A 36 20.23 4.62 -0.47
CA TRP A 36 18.96 3.93 -0.68
C TRP A 36 19.13 2.89 -1.79
N GLN A 37 18.76 1.64 -1.49
CA GLN A 37 18.69 0.57 -2.49
C GLN A 37 17.28 -0.03 -2.48
N PRO A 38 16.67 -0.28 -3.66
CA PRO A 38 15.39 -0.95 -3.72
C PRO A 38 15.49 -2.41 -3.28
N ALA A 39 14.43 -2.91 -2.64
CA ALA A 39 14.41 -4.26 -2.04
C ALA A 39 14.65 -5.38 -3.07
N TYR A 40 14.16 -5.23 -4.31
CA TYR A 40 14.39 -6.23 -5.37
C TYR A 40 15.87 -6.34 -5.75
N ALA A 41 16.61 -5.22 -5.77
CA ALA A 41 18.03 -5.22 -6.10
C ALA A 41 18.86 -5.86 -4.97
N LYS A 42 18.43 -5.70 -3.71
CA LYS A 42 19.04 -6.44 -2.60
C LYS A 42 18.79 -7.96 -2.72
N LEU A 43 17.56 -8.36 -3.03
CA LEU A 43 17.19 -9.77 -3.19
C LEU A 43 17.91 -10.44 -4.37
N GLU A 44 18.15 -9.69 -5.44
CA GLU A 44 18.89 -10.15 -6.62
C GLU A 44 20.37 -10.37 -6.28
N LYS A 45 21.03 -9.40 -5.64
CA LYS A 45 22.40 -9.57 -5.09
C LYS A 45 22.52 -10.75 -4.13
N GLU A 46 21.48 -11.01 -3.33
CA GLU A 46 21.43 -12.16 -2.42
C GLU A 46 21.08 -13.50 -3.10
N GLY A 47 20.81 -13.51 -4.41
CA GLY A 47 20.44 -14.72 -5.17
C GLY A 47 19.03 -15.26 -4.85
N LYS A 48 18.19 -14.50 -4.14
CA LYS A 48 16.87 -14.93 -3.65
C LYS A 48 15.72 -14.52 -4.56
N LEU A 49 15.95 -13.57 -5.46
CA LEU A 49 14.88 -12.99 -6.29
C LEU A 49 14.24 -14.04 -7.21
N ALA A 50 15.03 -14.86 -7.90
CA ALA A 50 14.53 -15.88 -8.83
C ALA A 50 13.55 -16.85 -8.15
N ARG A 51 13.93 -17.41 -7.00
CA ARG A 51 13.08 -18.31 -6.20
C ARG A 51 11.76 -17.64 -5.78
N LYS A 52 11.79 -16.36 -5.41
CA LYS A 52 10.57 -15.63 -5.04
C LYS A 52 9.64 -15.40 -6.23
N ILE A 53 10.21 -15.16 -7.41
CA ILE A 53 9.45 -15.04 -8.65
C ILE A 53 8.76 -16.38 -8.96
N GLU A 54 9.48 -17.49 -8.89
CA GLU A 54 8.90 -18.83 -9.09
C GLU A 54 7.75 -19.11 -8.12
N GLN A 55 7.92 -18.78 -6.84
CA GLN A 55 6.86 -18.91 -5.83
C GLN A 55 5.63 -18.07 -6.18
N ALA A 56 5.83 -16.83 -6.63
CA ALA A 56 4.72 -15.96 -7.04
C ALA A 56 3.95 -16.55 -8.24
N TYR A 57 4.66 -17.11 -9.23
CA TYR A 57 4.03 -17.81 -10.35
C TYR A 57 3.36 -19.13 -9.93
N GLY A 58 3.86 -19.82 -8.90
CA GLY A 58 3.19 -20.97 -8.31
C GLY A 58 1.81 -20.61 -7.73
N ILE A 59 1.71 -19.47 -7.04
CA ILE A 59 0.41 -18.95 -6.53
C ILE A 59 -0.59 -18.72 -7.68
N PHE A 60 -0.11 -18.36 -8.86
CA PHE A 60 -0.97 -18.12 -10.02
C PHE A 60 -1.67 -19.39 -10.55
N GLU A 61 -1.24 -20.59 -10.18
CA GLU A 61 -1.92 -21.83 -10.56
C GLU A 61 -3.26 -22.04 -9.84
N ASN A 62 -3.40 -21.47 -8.65
CA ASN A 62 -4.63 -21.44 -7.85
C ASN A 62 -4.74 -20.06 -7.17
N CYS A 63 -5.04 -19.03 -7.97
CA CYS A 63 -4.85 -17.66 -7.53
C CYS A 63 -5.84 -17.23 -6.42
N GLN A 64 -5.29 -16.92 -5.25
CA GLN A 64 -6.04 -16.42 -4.09
C GLN A 64 -5.66 -14.99 -3.64
N LEU A 65 -4.98 -14.23 -4.50
CA LEU A 65 -4.46 -12.90 -4.16
C LEU A 65 -5.53 -11.83 -3.91
N CYS A 66 -6.72 -11.97 -4.51
CA CYS A 66 -7.82 -11.03 -4.27
C CYS A 66 -8.65 -11.49 -3.06
N PRO A 67 -9.38 -10.58 -2.37
CA PRO A 67 -10.22 -10.93 -1.22
C PRO A 67 -11.27 -12.02 -1.50
N ARG A 68 -11.69 -12.16 -2.77
CA ARG A 68 -12.64 -13.18 -3.22
C ARG A 68 -12.04 -14.58 -3.39
N ARG A 69 -10.70 -14.72 -3.33
CA ARG A 69 -9.96 -15.98 -3.43
C ARG A 69 -10.45 -16.88 -4.57
N CYS A 70 -10.54 -16.32 -5.78
CA CYS A 70 -11.22 -16.97 -6.91
C CYS A 70 -10.66 -18.32 -7.37
N GLY A 71 -9.41 -18.66 -7.03
CA GLY A 71 -8.81 -19.96 -7.33
C GLY A 71 -8.54 -20.24 -8.81
N VAL A 72 -8.73 -19.26 -9.69
CA VAL A 72 -8.45 -19.42 -11.13
C VAL A 72 -6.98 -19.72 -11.39
N ASN A 73 -6.72 -20.49 -12.44
CA ASN A 73 -5.37 -20.74 -12.91
C ASN A 73 -4.96 -19.67 -13.94
N ARG A 74 -4.26 -18.64 -13.46
CA ARG A 74 -3.73 -17.58 -14.33
C ARG A 74 -2.65 -18.07 -15.27
N ARG A 75 -1.87 -19.10 -14.92
CA ARG A 75 -0.88 -19.66 -15.87
C ARG A 75 -1.53 -20.23 -17.14
N LYS A 76 -2.83 -20.56 -17.10
CA LYS A 76 -3.64 -20.99 -18.25
C LYS A 76 -4.44 -19.85 -18.90
N GLY A 77 -4.17 -18.59 -18.54
CA GLY A 77 -4.89 -17.42 -19.08
C GLY A 77 -6.29 -17.19 -18.50
N GLN A 78 -6.69 -17.92 -17.45
CA GLN A 78 -8.01 -17.75 -16.86
C GLN A 78 -8.12 -16.40 -16.13
N LYS A 79 -9.23 -15.70 -16.34
CA LYS A 79 -9.52 -14.42 -15.69
C LYS A 79 -10.44 -14.64 -14.50
N GLY A 80 -9.96 -14.25 -13.32
CA GLY A 80 -10.78 -14.21 -12.10
C GLY A 80 -11.64 -12.95 -12.05
N PHE A 81 -12.43 -12.84 -10.98
CA PHE A 81 -13.32 -11.69 -10.76
C PHE A 81 -12.60 -10.32 -10.87
N CYS A 82 -11.35 -10.24 -10.39
CA CYS A 82 -10.58 -9.00 -10.39
C CYS A 82 -10.15 -8.54 -11.80
N ARG A 83 -10.20 -9.41 -12.81
CA ARG A 83 -9.78 -9.14 -14.20
C ARG A 83 -8.38 -8.51 -14.35
N ALA A 84 -7.53 -8.66 -13.33
CA ALA A 84 -6.15 -8.19 -13.37
C ALA A 84 -5.38 -8.91 -14.50
N PRO A 85 -4.42 -8.23 -15.16
CA PRO A 85 -3.53 -8.87 -16.11
C PRO A 85 -2.66 -9.94 -15.42
N LEU A 86 -2.04 -10.79 -16.24
CA LEU A 86 -0.97 -11.69 -15.80
C LEU A 86 0.34 -10.93 -15.59
#